data_AF-A0A2G9U1Y1-F1
#
_entry.id   AF-A0A2G9U1Y1-F1
#
_cell.length_a   1.000
_cell.length_b   1.000
_cell.length_c   1.000
_cell.angle_alpha   90.00
_cell.angle_beta   90.00
_cell.angle_gamma   90.00
#
_symmetry.space_group_name_H-M   'P 1'
#
loop_
_entity.id
_entity.type
_entity.pdbx_description
1 polymer ?
#
loop_
_entity_poly.entity_id
_entity_poly.type
_entity_poly.pdbx_seq_one_letter_code
_entity_poly.pdbx_strand_id
1 'polypeptide(L)'
;MLRLVLLLSFVALSLSCATTAPSAGGSGGSSGGSSGGSSASKGGASKTKREVHEAEVIVVTHQNYDPNMTNSYMGVIKSAIEQHAQEEGLITNQNLIEERPGNVGGKFAVTYAVVDVECDQLKNFIMGAKEMSPIIHFITVTCDGEETTM
;
A
#
# COMPACT_ATOMS: atom_id res chain seq x y z
N MET A 1 31.71 9.14 -37.17
CA MET A 1 31.38 10.57 -36.91
C MET A 1 29.87 10.68 -36.76
N LEU A 2 29.34 10.50 -35.54
CA LEU A 2 27.91 10.72 -35.27
C LEU A 2 27.82 11.53 -33.98
N ARG A 3 27.59 12.83 -34.14
CA ARG A 3 27.44 13.79 -33.03
C ARG A 3 25.98 13.75 -32.59
N LEU A 4 25.70 13.07 -31.47
CA LEU A 4 24.41 13.19 -30.79
C LEU A 4 24.44 14.48 -29.97
N VAL A 5 23.76 15.52 -30.48
CA VAL A 5 23.51 16.76 -29.75
C VAL A 5 22.23 16.55 -28.94
N LEU A 6 22.37 16.27 -27.64
CA LEU A 6 21.25 16.26 -26.71
C LEU A 6 21.15 17.65 -26.05
N LEU A 7 20.27 18.48 -26.58
CA LEU A 7 19.79 19.71 -25.95
C LEU A 7 18.71 19.34 -24.92
N LEU A 8 19.09 19.22 -23.65
CA LEU A 8 18.17 19.07 -22.52
C LEU A 8 17.78 20.46 -22.01
N SER A 9 16.62 20.96 -22.46
CA SER A 9 15.97 22.13 -21.87
C SER A 9 15.24 21.72 -20.59
N PHE A 10 15.81 22.04 -19.43
CA PHE A 10 15.12 21.94 -18.15
C PHE A 10 14.16 23.12 -18.00
N VAL A 11 12.85 22.85 -18.03
CA VAL A 11 11.82 23.81 -17.65
C VAL A 11 11.72 23.80 -16.13
N ALA A 12 12.15 24.89 -15.50
CA ALA A 12 11.96 25.13 -14.07
C ALA A 12 10.50 25.49 -13.81
N LEU A 13 9.76 24.62 -13.11
CA LEU A 13 8.46 24.93 -12.54
C LEU A 13 8.67 25.54 -11.14
N SER A 14 8.51 26.85 -11.06
CA SER A 14 8.43 27.64 -9.84
C SER A 14 7.12 27.35 -9.09
N LEU A 15 7.18 26.69 -7.94
CA LEU A 15 6.09 26.69 -6.97
C LEU A 15 6.23 27.93 -6.06
N SER A 16 5.45 28.96 -6.38
CA SER A 16 5.23 30.12 -5.52
C SER A 16 3.83 30.06 -4.88
N CYS A 17 3.76 30.63 -3.67
CA CYS A 17 2.58 31.09 -2.91
C CYS A 17 1.83 30.03 -2.07
N ALA A 18 1.38 30.30 -0.84
CA ALA A 18 1.51 31.47 0.03
C ALA A 18 1.10 31.12 1.47
N THR A 19 1.73 31.84 2.42
CA THR A 19 1.37 32.03 3.84
C THR A 19 -0.12 32.21 4.12
N THR A 20 -0.63 31.54 5.17
CA THR A 20 -1.48 32.19 6.19
C THR A 20 -1.20 31.58 7.57
N ALA A 21 -0.56 32.38 8.43
CA ALA A 21 -0.63 32.23 9.89
C ALA A 21 -1.55 33.33 10.43
N PRO A 22 -2.18 33.10 11.59
CA PRO A 22 -2.31 34.18 12.56
C PRO A 22 -1.74 33.80 13.93
N SER A 23 -1.18 34.84 14.54
CA SER A 23 -0.37 34.91 15.76
C SER A 23 -1.17 34.94 17.07
N ALA A 24 -0.40 34.87 18.18
CA ALA A 24 -0.66 35.38 19.54
C ALA A 24 -1.67 34.57 20.38
N GLY A 25 -1.41 34.19 21.63
CA GLY A 25 -0.60 34.80 22.69
C GLY A 25 -1.54 35.18 23.84
N GLY A 26 -1.38 34.58 25.04
CA GLY A 26 -2.18 34.99 26.21
C GLY A 26 -2.16 34.00 27.38
N SER A 27 -1.41 34.36 28.42
CA SER A 27 -1.43 33.82 29.78
C SER A 27 -2.62 34.34 30.60
N GLY A 28 -3.20 33.52 31.48
CA GLY A 28 -4.11 33.97 32.53
C GLY A 28 -4.61 32.80 33.40
N GLY A 29 -4.36 32.86 34.71
CA GLY A 29 -4.70 31.80 35.67
C GLY A 29 -5.95 32.06 36.51
N SER A 30 -6.27 31.06 37.35
CA SER A 30 -7.17 31.04 38.53
C SER A 30 -8.68 31.16 38.23
N SER A 31 -9.63 30.56 38.94
CA SER A 31 -9.71 29.70 40.12
C SER A 31 -11.19 29.34 40.35
N GLY A 32 -11.46 28.14 40.87
CA GLY A 32 -12.54 27.92 41.84
C GLY A 32 -13.92 27.44 41.34
N GLY A 33 -14.44 26.43 42.04
CA GLY A 33 -15.88 26.34 42.35
C GLY A 33 -16.61 25.08 41.87
N SER A 34 -16.76 24.11 42.77
CA SER A 34 -17.53 22.86 42.61
C SER A 34 -19.06 23.05 42.63
N SER A 35 -19.79 22.23 41.87
CA SER A 35 -21.06 21.55 42.23
C SER A 35 -21.52 20.79 40.98
N GLY A 36 -21.72 19.48 40.99
CA GLY A 36 -22.80 18.80 41.71
C GLY A 36 -24.01 18.70 40.79
N GLY A 37 -24.17 17.58 40.07
CA GLY A 37 -25.37 17.34 39.25
C GLY A 37 -25.16 16.30 38.15
N SER A 38 -25.53 15.05 38.46
CA SER A 38 -25.61 13.93 37.52
C SER A 38 -26.57 14.24 36.36
N SER A 39 -26.13 13.99 35.12
CA SER A 39 -26.85 13.33 34.01
C SER A 39 -26.24 13.66 32.65
N ALA A 40 -26.40 12.72 31.72
CA ALA A 40 -26.26 12.84 30.26
C ALA A 40 -24.89 12.51 29.61
N SER A 41 -24.99 11.52 28.72
CA SER A 41 -24.31 11.44 27.42
C SER A 41 -22.80 11.54 27.41
N LYS A 42 -22.14 10.39 27.57
CA LYS A 42 -20.79 10.20 27.02
C LYS A 42 -20.88 10.24 25.49
N GLY A 43 -20.70 11.43 24.94
CA GLY A 43 -20.08 11.60 23.63
C GLY A 43 -18.72 10.91 23.65
N GLY A 44 -18.65 9.72 23.07
CA GLY A 44 -17.41 9.22 22.52
C GLY A 44 -17.25 9.94 21.19
N ALA A 45 -16.28 10.86 21.11
CA ALA A 45 -15.84 11.44 19.86
C ALA A 45 -15.71 10.30 18.84
N SER A 46 -16.57 10.32 17.82
CA SER A 46 -16.45 9.49 16.65
C SER A 46 -15.08 9.81 16.07
N LYS A 47 -14.08 9.01 16.45
CA LYS A 47 -12.92 8.77 15.60
C LYS A 47 -13.54 8.34 14.29
N THR A 48 -13.63 9.26 13.33
CA THR A 48 -13.84 8.91 11.94
C THR A 48 -12.74 7.91 11.63
N LYS A 49 -13.09 6.62 11.70
CA LYS A 49 -12.26 5.54 11.22
C LYS A 49 -12.13 5.88 9.74
N ARG A 50 -10.97 6.42 9.35
CA ARG A 50 -10.63 6.54 7.93
C ARG A 50 -10.83 5.13 7.38
N GLU A 51 -11.71 4.98 6.39
CA GLU A 51 -11.74 3.77 5.59
C GLU A 51 -10.38 3.70 4.92
N VAL A 52 -9.48 2.94 5.54
CA VAL A 52 -8.25 2.53 4.88
C VAL A 52 -8.72 1.40 3.97
N HIS A 53 -8.74 1.67 2.67
CA HIS A 53 -8.92 0.61 1.67
C HIS A 53 -7.70 -0.30 1.80
N GLU A 54 -7.90 -1.40 2.51
CA GLU A 54 -6.93 -2.45 2.74
C GLU A 54 -7.26 -3.55 1.75
N ALA A 55 -6.37 -3.77 0.79
CA ALA A 55 -6.46 -4.85 -0.17
C ALA A 55 -5.54 -5.98 0.28
N GLU A 56 -6.04 -7.21 0.19
CA GLU A 56 -5.24 -8.41 0.41
C GLU A 56 -5.02 -9.11 -0.92
N VAL A 57 -3.78 -9.48 -1.22
CA VAL A 57 -3.42 -10.18 -2.45
C VAL A 57 -2.71 -11.47 -2.07
N ILE A 58 -3.24 -12.60 -2.49
CA ILE A 58 -2.66 -13.92 -2.27
C ILE A 58 -2.14 -14.45 -3.60
N VAL A 59 -0.82 -14.49 -3.75
CA VAL A 59 -0.15 -15.06 -4.92
C VAL A 59 0.14 -16.53 -4.64
N VAL A 60 -0.52 -17.45 -5.36
CA VAL A 60 -0.27 -18.89 -5.25
C VAL A 60 0.58 -19.35 -6.41
N THR A 61 1.67 -20.06 -6.12
CA THR A 61 2.59 -20.55 -7.14
C THR A 61 2.35 -22.01 -7.50
N HIS A 62 2.98 -22.46 -8.59
CA HIS A 62 3.02 -23.89 -8.93
C HIS A 62 3.94 -24.72 -8.00
N GLN A 63 4.82 -24.05 -7.26
CA GLN A 63 5.79 -24.70 -6.36
C GLN A 63 5.09 -25.30 -5.16
N ASN A 64 5.53 -26.49 -4.74
CA ASN A 64 5.08 -27.07 -3.49
C ASN A 64 5.63 -26.26 -2.32
N TYR A 65 4.85 -26.11 -1.25
CA TYR A 65 5.32 -25.45 -0.04
C TYR A 65 6.42 -26.29 0.60
N ASP A 66 7.61 -25.68 0.75
CA ASP A 66 8.71 -26.21 1.53
C ASP A 66 9.23 -25.12 2.49
N PRO A 67 9.13 -25.33 3.81
CA PRO A 67 9.55 -24.34 4.79
C PRO A 67 11.06 -24.02 4.70
N ASN A 68 11.88 -24.96 4.20
CA ASN A 68 13.33 -24.75 4.07
C ASN A 68 13.68 -23.88 2.85
N MET A 69 12.83 -23.89 1.83
CA MET A 69 13.03 -23.15 0.57
C MET A 69 12.24 -21.83 0.53
N THR A 70 11.49 -21.52 1.60
CA THR A 70 10.61 -20.35 1.67
C THR A 70 11.34 -19.05 1.35
N ASN A 71 12.55 -18.82 1.88
CA ASN A 71 13.34 -17.62 1.57
C ASN A 71 13.75 -17.55 0.09
N SER A 72 14.14 -18.68 -0.51
CA SER A 72 14.50 -18.73 -1.93
C SER A 72 13.28 -18.45 -2.82
N TYR A 73 12.12 -19.03 -2.49
CA TYR A 73 10.89 -18.78 -3.25
C TYR A 73 10.37 -17.36 -3.07
N MET A 74 10.45 -16.80 -1.85
CA MET A 74 10.17 -15.38 -1.60
C MET A 74 11.00 -14.46 -2.48
N GLY A 75 12.31 -14.72 -2.59
CA GLY A 75 13.21 -13.94 -3.43
C GLY A 75 12.79 -13.92 -4.90
N VAL A 76 12.42 -15.09 -5.46
CA VAL A 76 11.97 -15.20 -6.85
C VAL A 76 10.68 -14.41 -7.10
N ILE A 77 9.69 -14.55 -6.22
CA ILE A 77 8.41 -13.83 -6.37
C ILE A 77 8.63 -12.33 -6.23
N LYS A 78 9.40 -11.91 -5.22
CA LYS A 78 9.70 -10.49 -5.00
C LYS A 78 10.39 -9.87 -6.22
N SER A 79 11.40 -10.55 -6.78
CA SER A 79 12.07 -10.08 -7.99
C SER A 79 11.12 -9.96 -9.18
N ALA A 80 10.20 -10.92 -9.36
CA ALA A 80 9.21 -10.85 -10.44
C ALA A 80 8.25 -9.67 -10.30
N ILE A 81 7.75 -9.41 -9.08
CA ILE A 81 6.85 -8.28 -8.81
C ILE A 81 7.59 -6.94 -8.95
N GLU A 82 8.81 -6.82 -8.41
CA GLU A 82 9.62 -5.61 -8.52
C GLU A 82 10.00 -5.31 -9.98
N GLN A 83 10.30 -6.36 -10.77
CA GLN A 83 10.57 -6.20 -12.20
C GLN A 83 9.34 -5.69 -12.94
N HIS A 84 8.16 -6.29 -12.72
CA HIS A 84 6.93 -5.82 -13.34
C HIS A 84 6.61 -4.38 -12.96
N ALA A 85 6.75 -4.02 -11.69
CA ALA A 85 6.53 -2.64 -11.23
C ALA A 85 7.46 -1.64 -11.93
N GLN A 86 8.74 -2.00 -12.12
CA GLN A 86 9.68 -1.15 -12.86
C GLN A 86 9.30 -0.99 -14.34
N GLU A 87 8.84 -2.06 -14.98
CA GLU A 87 8.39 -2.04 -16.38
C GLU A 87 7.14 -1.16 -16.56
N GLU A 88 6.23 -1.16 -15.59
CA GLU A 88 5.03 -0.30 -15.55
C GLU A 88 5.33 1.14 -15.05
N GLY A 89 6.58 1.44 -14.67
CA GLY A 89 6.97 2.75 -14.14
C GLY A 89 6.40 3.07 -12.75
N LEU A 90 5.99 2.05 -11.99
CA LEU A 90 5.43 2.18 -10.66
C LEU A 90 6.55 2.16 -9.60
N ILE A 91 6.54 3.17 -8.71
CA ILE A 91 7.42 3.18 -7.54
C ILE A 91 6.74 2.37 -6.43
N THR A 92 7.18 1.12 -6.25
CA THR A 92 6.68 0.27 -5.17
C THR A 92 7.20 0.77 -3.82
N ASN A 93 6.35 1.41 -3.03
CA ASN A 93 6.68 1.73 -1.65
C ASN A 93 6.62 0.47 -0.78
N GLN A 94 7.77 -0.17 -0.53
CA GLN A 94 7.87 -1.39 0.28
C GLN A 94 7.34 -1.22 1.71
N ASN A 95 7.22 0.02 2.21
CA ASN A 95 6.65 0.30 3.54
C ASN A 95 5.11 0.12 3.62
N LEU A 96 4.43 -0.03 2.48
CA LEU A 96 2.97 -0.17 2.41
C LEU A 96 2.53 -1.61 2.13
N ILE A 97 3.49 -2.55 2.12
CA ILE A 97 3.28 -3.93 1.72
C ILE A 97 3.81 -4.84 2.83
N GLU A 98 2.91 -5.51 3.53
CA GLU A 98 3.30 -6.59 4.44
C GLU A 98 3.27 -7.92 3.69
N GLU A 99 4.43 -8.58 3.57
CA GLU A 99 4.59 -9.86 2.87
C GLU A 99 4.62 -11.02 3.87
N ARG A 100 3.77 -12.02 3.68
CA ARG A 100 3.76 -13.24 4.51
C ARG A 100 3.79 -14.49 3.63
N PRO A 101 4.84 -15.33 3.71
CA PRO A 101 4.84 -16.62 3.04
C PRO A 101 3.86 -17.57 3.73
N GLY A 102 3.21 -18.42 2.95
CA GLY A 102 2.18 -19.32 3.42
C GLY A 102 2.04 -20.58 2.58
N ASN A 103 1.16 -21.47 3.04
CA ASN A 103 0.79 -22.69 2.36
C ASN A 103 -0.70 -22.65 2.01
N VAL A 104 -1.01 -22.66 0.73
CA VAL A 104 -2.38 -22.73 0.22
C VAL A 104 -2.50 -24.02 -0.60
N GLY A 105 -3.28 -24.98 -0.12
CA GLY A 105 -3.50 -26.25 -0.84
C GLY A 105 -2.24 -27.08 -1.12
N GLY A 106 -1.21 -26.98 -0.27
CA GLY A 106 0.09 -27.65 -0.46
C GLY A 106 1.05 -26.87 -1.35
N LYS A 107 0.65 -25.69 -1.85
CA LYS A 107 1.46 -24.82 -2.69
C LYS A 107 2.05 -23.67 -1.91
N PHE A 108 3.23 -23.24 -2.34
CA PHE A 108 3.86 -22.05 -1.84
C PHE A 108 3.04 -20.84 -2.28
N ALA A 109 2.62 -20.04 -1.30
CA ALA A 109 1.85 -18.83 -1.52
C ALA A 109 2.49 -17.66 -0.78
N VAL A 110 2.23 -16.45 -1.24
CA VAL A 110 2.61 -15.21 -0.55
C VAL A 110 1.40 -14.32 -0.45
N THR A 111 1.12 -13.86 0.76
CA THR A 111 0.08 -12.88 1.04
C THR A 111 0.71 -11.50 1.16
N TYR A 112 0.13 -10.54 0.46
CA TYR A 112 0.51 -9.14 0.47
C TYR A 112 -0.68 -8.33 1.01
N ALA A 113 -0.48 -7.62 2.12
CA ALA A 113 -1.43 -6.62 2.57
C ALA A 113 -1.00 -5.25 2.02
N VAL A 114 -1.86 -4.62 1.22
CA VAL A 114 -1.61 -3.34 0.54
C VAL A 114 -2.61 -2.32 1.05
N VAL A 115 -2.11 -1.18 1.52
CA VAL A 115 -2.95 -0.07 1.99
C VAL A 115 -2.97 1.08 1.00
N ASP A 116 -4.07 1.84 0.96
CA ASP A 116 -4.23 3.07 0.18
C ASP A 116 -4.08 2.84 -1.35
N VAL A 117 -4.75 1.80 -1.84
CA VAL A 117 -4.69 1.38 -3.24
C VAL A 117 -6.06 1.41 -3.91
N GLU A 118 -6.10 1.83 -5.18
CA GLU A 118 -7.29 1.71 -6.02
C GLU A 118 -7.40 0.28 -6.55
N CYS A 119 -8.50 -0.41 -6.18
CA CYS A 119 -8.69 -1.83 -6.47
C CYS A 119 -8.65 -2.19 -7.96
N ASP A 120 -9.16 -1.34 -8.84
CA ASP A 120 -9.11 -1.60 -10.29
C ASP A 120 -7.68 -1.49 -10.84
N GLN A 121 -6.90 -0.53 -10.35
CA GLN A 121 -5.50 -0.39 -10.73
C GLN A 121 -4.67 -1.57 -10.21
N LEU A 122 -4.95 -2.01 -8.98
CA LEU A 122 -4.33 -3.19 -8.38
C LEU A 122 -4.64 -4.46 -9.18
N LYS A 123 -5.91 -4.70 -9.53
CA LYS A 123 -6.32 -5.87 -10.32
C LYS A 123 -5.62 -5.90 -11.68
N ASN A 124 -5.52 -4.77 -12.37
CA ASN A 124 -4.81 -4.68 -13.66
C ASN A 124 -3.31 -4.96 -13.52
N PHE A 125 -2.66 -4.38 -12.51
CA PHE A 125 -1.25 -4.65 -12.21
C PHE A 125 -1.02 -6.14 -11.92
N ILE A 126 -1.87 -6.74 -11.10
CA ILE A 126 -1.75 -8.15 -10.71
C ILE A 126 -1.97 -9.08 -11.90
N MET A 127 -2.92 -8.76 -12.77
CA MET A 127 -3.17 -9.51 -13.99
C MET A 127 -1.92 -9.50 -14.89
N GLY A 128 -1.26 -8.34 -15.07
CA GLY A 128 0.02 -8.24 -15.77
C GLY A 128 1.13 -9.08 -15.10
N ALA A 129 1.26 -9.00 -13.77
CA ALA A 129 2.22 -9.79 -13.01
C ALA A 129 2.02 -11.30 -13.21
N LYS A 130 0.77 -11.77 -13.22
CA LYS A 130 0.42 -13.18 -13.46
C LYS A 130 0.79 -13.63 -14.86
N GLU A 131 0.46 -12.83 -15.87
CA GLU A 131 0.73 -13.18 -17.28
C GLU A 131 2.24 -13.25 -17.59
N MET A 132 3.05 -12.42 -16.93
CA MET A 132 4.50 -12.39 -17.14
C MET A 132 5.26 -13.40 -16.29
N SER A 133 4.64 -13.97 -15.26
CA SER A 133 5.31 -14.83 -14.29
C SER A 133 4.82 -16.27 -14.36
N PRO A 134 5.49 -17.15 -15.12
CA PRO A 134 5.05 -18.54 -15.33
C PRO A 134 5.11 -19.41 -14.06
N ILE A 135 5.72 -18.90 -12.98
CA ILE A 135 5.75 -19.57 -11.68
C ILE A 135 4.42 -19.37 -10.91
N ILE A 136 3.66 -18.33 -11.23
CA ILE A 136 2.38 -18.02 -10.60
C ILE A 136 1.30 -18.92 -11.20
N HIS A 137 0.55 -19.60 -10.32
CA HIS A 137 -0.56 -20.45 -10.71
C HIS A 137 -1.86 -19.67 -10.79
N PHE A 138 -2.23 -19.01 -9.70
CA PHE A 138 -3.35 -18.08 -9.64
C PHE A 138 -3.09 -17.02 -8.58
N ILE A 139 -3.79 -15.90 -8.70
CA ILE A 139 -3.75 -14.84 -7.70
C ILE A 139 -5.17 -14.56 -7.23
N THR A 140 -5.34 -14.44 -5.92
CA THR A 140 -6.59 -13.98 -5.31
C THR A 140 -6.41 -12.55 -4.84
N VAL A 141 -7.33 -11.66 -5.20
CA VAL A 141 -7.35 -10.27 -4.79
C VAL A 141 -8.63 -10.02 -4.02
N THR A 142 -8.50 -9.59 -2.77
CA THR A 142 -9.60 -9.20 -1.90
C THR A 142 -9.55 -7.70 -1.72
N CYS A 143 -10.63 -7.02 -2.13
CA CYS A 143 -10.71 -5.57 -2.19
C CYS A 143 -12.11 -5.15 -1.74
N ASP A 144 -12.21 -4.30 -0.72
CA ASP A 144 -13.50 -3.86 -0.14
C ASP A 144 -14.45 -5.02 0.23
N GLY A 145 -13.88 -6.18 0.59
CA GLY A 145 -14.62 -7.40 0.90
C GLY A 145 -15.04 -8.25 -0.30
N GLU A 146 -14.74 -7.81 -1.53
CA GLU A 146 -14.93 -8.60 -2.74
C GLU A 146 -13.67 -9.39 -3.11
N GLU A 147 -13.80 -10.71 -3.22
CA GLU A 147 -12.74 -11.61 -3.64
C GLU A 147 -12.81 -11.86 -5.15
N THR A 148 -11.68 -11.71 -5.85
CA THR A 148 -11.51 -12.02 -7.26
C THR A 148 -10.30 -12.93 -7.45
N THR A 149 -10.50 -14.13 -8.00
CA THR A 149 -9.41 -15.02 -8.40
C THR A 149 -9.12 -14.87 -9.89
N MET A 150 -7.85 -14.74 -10.23
CA MET A 150 -7.37 -14.56 -11.60
C MET A 150 -6.22 -15.49 -11.95
#